data_AF-A0A7C5UP10-F1
#
_entry.id   AF-A0A7C5UP10-F1
#
_cell.length_a   1.000
_cell.length_b   1.000
_cell.length_c   1.000
_cell.angle_alpha   90.00
_cell.angle_beta   90.00
_cell.angle_gamma   90.00
#
_symmetry.space_group_name_H-M   'P 1'
#
loop_
_entity.id
_entity.type
_entity.pdbx_description
1 polymer ?
#
loop_
_entity_poly.entity_id
_entity_poly.type
_entity_poly.pdbx_seq_one_letter_code
_entity_poly.pdbx_strand_id
1 'polypeptide(L)'
;MAEEWSQPISHAEPNRVLIRGYRIEELMGRVPFSHVVYLVLKGELPTPAQGRVLDALLVSCVDHGATPPSTLAARTVASGGAPLTTAVAAGILAIHRYHGGAIEDGMRLLREAVALRRARGQKALEVAREVVAEHRAMGKRLPGYGHRLHTADPRTERLLSLAEKEGLAGEYVEMARALQQALREALGRELPMNVDGAIAALLCELDLPPEVGNGFFALSRLVGLIAHVYDEQAHRRPLRPIPPNAAYSGPAERPLPAPASRDIDARFFDRELYAVYRAIGENWGQEAWKVVWRAGEILFDEIEGELNLGAASPLDAVQKMARYLVDVGYLAGATVRPAGADELEYEMVGPAILPGAERLVAEGGVPAHISTALIFAGLRKRFGLKVELVGRPTFTADGRAIERWKLTRIADEALR
;
A
#
# COMPACT_ATOMS: atom_id res chain seq x y z
N MET A 1 25.49 37.19 19.87
CA MET A 1 25.01 37.95 18.68
C MET A 1 24.56 36.93 17.66
N ALA A 2 23.40 37.12 17.03
CA ALA A 2 22.99 36.22 15.94
C ALA A 2 24.02 36.36 14.81
N GLU A 3 24.50 35.23 14.30
CA GLU A 3 25.42 35.21 13.16
C GLU A 3 24.71 35.83 11.95
N GLU A 4 25.28 36.90 11.41
CA GLU A 4 24.72 37.60 10.26
C GLU A 4 24.98 36.78 8.99
N TRP A 5 23.92 36.48 8.22
CA TRP A 5 24.05 35.72 6.98
C TRP A 5 24.75 36.57 5.91
N SER A 6 26.08 36.43 5.80
CA SER A 6 26.90 37.10 4.78
C SER A 6 26.83 36.38 3.43
N GLN A 7 26.74 37.14 2.32
CA GLN A 7 26.76 36.59 0.96
C GLN A 7 27.44 37.55 -0.05
N PRO A 8 28.23 37.04 -1.02
CA PRO A 8 29.01 37.88 -1.94
C PRO A 8 28.37 38.11 -3.32
N ILE A 9 27.09 37.75 -3.51
CA ILE A 9 26.42 37.65 -4.81
C ILE A 9 25.70 38.96 -5.16
N SER A 10 24.88 39.46 -4.25
CA SER A 10 24.02 40.62 -4.48
C SER A 10 23.77 41.44 -3.21
N HIS A 11 23.40 42.70 -3.38
CA HIS A 11 22.97 43.57 -2.29
C HIS A 11 21.80 44.42 -2.75
N ALA A 12 20.75 44.54 -1.94
CA ALA A 12 19.57 45.33 -2.26
C ALA A 12 19.26 46.28 -1.10
N GLU A 13 19.13 47.56 -1.42
CA GLU A 13 18.77 48.65 -0.53
C GLU A 13 17.84 49.64 -1.27
N PRO A 14 17.21 50.61 -0.59
CA PRO A 14 16.32 51.56 -1.26
C PRO A 14 16.97 52.23 -2.48
N ASN A 15 16.38 52.04 -3.66
CA ASN A 15 16.84 52.59 -4.95
C ASN A 15 18.21 52.10 -5.45
N ARG A 16 18.76 51.01 -4.90
CA ARG A 16 20.03 50.45 -5.34
C ARG A 16 20.07 48.93 -5.21
N VAL A 17 20.35 48.27 -6.33
CA VAL A 17 20.55 46.82 -6.38
C VAL A 17 21.89 46.54 -7.04
N LEU A 18 22.74 45.80 -6.34
CA LEU A 18 24.05 45.37 -6.82
C LEU A 18 24.04 43.88 -7.13
N ILE A 19 24.71 43.52 -8.22
CA ILE A 19 25.09 42.16 -8.57
C ILE A 19 26.61 42.14 -8.73
N ARG A 20 27.31 41.42 -7.84
CA ARG A 20 28.78 41.36 -7.82
C ARG A 20 29.45 42.75 -7.93
N GLY A 21 28.89 43.74 -7.22
CA GLY A 21 29.40 45.11 -7.22
C GLY A 21 28.88 46.03 -8.34
N TYR A 22 28.27 45.50 -9.40
CA TYR A 22 27.68 46.30 -10.48
C TYR A 22 26.22 46.67 -10.17
N ARG A 23 25.83 47.92 -10.44
CA ARG A 23 24.42 48.35 -10.38
C ARG A 23 23.61 47.61 -11.44
N ILE A 24 22.49 46.99 -11.06
CA ILE A 24 21.71 46.15 -12.00
C ILE A 24 21.21 46.95 -13.21
N GLU A 25 20.83 48.21 -13.02
CA GLU A 25 20.36 49.11 -14.07
C GLU A 25 21.45 49.50 -15.08
N GLU A 26 22.73 49.42 -14.70
CA GLU A 26 23.85 49.62 -15.63
C GLU A 26 24.09 48.38 -16.50
N LEU A 27 23.69 47.19 -16.01
CA LEU A 27 23.78 45.95 -16.78
C LEU A 27 22.63 45.83 -17.80
N MET A 28 21.43 46.32 -17.43
CA MET A 28 20.22 46.25 -18.25
C MET A 28 20.41 46.94 -19.61
N GLY A 29 20.19 46.19 -20.69
CA GLY A 29 20.31 46.70 -22.07
C GLY A 29 21.74 46.86 -22.59
N ARG A 30 22.77 46.64 -21.75
CA ARG A 30 24.19 46.79 -22.14
C ARG A 30 24.96 45.48 -22.11
N VAL A 31 24.63 44.61 -21.17
CA VAL A 31 25.31 43.32 -20.98
C VAL A 31 24.35 42.19 -21.36
N PRO A 32 24.74 41.26 -22.25
CA PRO A 32 23.89 40.13 -22.60
C PRO A 32 23.58 39.26 -21.38
N PHE A 33 22.39 38.69 -21.32
CA PHE A 33 21.94 37.90 -20.17
C PHE A 33 22.90 36.76 -19.80
N SER A 34 23.45 36.06 -20.79
CA SER A 34 24.46 35.01 -20.60
C SER A 34 25.72 35.52 -19.87
N HIS A 35 26.14 36.76 -20.11
CA HIS A 35 27.29 37.35 -19.43
C HIS A 35 26.97 37.71 -17.97
N VAL A 36 25.73 38.13 -17.69
CA VAL A 36 25.26 38.37 -16.31
C VAL A 36 25.16 37.05 -15.54
N VAL A 37 24.73 35.97 -16.18
CA VAL A 37 24.75 34.61 -15.59
C VAL A 37 26.17 34.22 -15.21
N TYR A 38 27.14 34.43 -16.11
CA TYR A 38 28.55 34.20 -15.81
C TYR A 38 29.03 35.05 -14.64
N LEU A 39 28.72 36.35 -14.62
CA LEU A 39 29.06 37.26 -13.53
C LEU A 39 28.56 36.75 -12.19
N VAL A 40 27.28 36.38 -12.10
CA VAL A 40 26.67 35.89 -10.85
C VAL A 40 27.39 34.64 -10.34
N LEU A 41 27.68 33.68 -11.23
CA LEU A 41 28.24 32.38 -10.87
C LEU A 41 29.76 32.40 -10.67
N LYS A 42 30.51 33.15 -11.49
CA LYS A 42 31.98 33.21 -11.46
C LYS A 42 32.51 34.35 -10.59
N GLY A 43 31.76 35.45 -10.47
CA GLY A 43 32.12 36.65 -9.71
C GLY A 43 32.59 37.82 -10.58
N GLU A 44 32.98 37.58 -11.84
CA GLU A 44 33.49 38.58 -12.78
C GLU A 44 32.82 38.46 -14.14
N LEU A 45 32.82 39.53 -14.93
CA LEU A 45 32.29 39.49 -16.30
C LEU A 45 33.19 38.63 -17.21
N PRO A 46 32.60 37.85 -18.14
CA PRO A 46 33.39 37.07 -19.08
C PRO A 46 34.01 37.98 -20.15
N THR A 47 35.11 37.53 -20.75
CA THR A 47 35.63 38.14 -21.97
C THR A 47 34.63 37.96 -23.12
N PRO A 48 34.70 38.76 -24.20
CA PRO A 48 33.79 38.60 -25.35
C PRO A 48 33.82 37.19 -25.97
N ALA A 49 34.98 36.54 -26.00
CA ALA A 49 35.12 35.16 -26.47
C ALA A 49 34.40 34.18 -25.55
N GLN A 50 34.62 34.28 -24.24
CA GLN A 50 33.96 33.45 -23.22
C GLN A 50 32.44 33.61 -23.27
N GLY A 51 31.97 34.85 -23.41
CA GLY A 51 30.56 35.17 -23.53
C GLY A 51 29.89 34.54 -24.76
N ARG A 52 30.55 34.57 -25.93
CA ARG A 52 30.03 33.92 -27.15
C ARG A 52 29.90 32.41 -27.01
N VAL A 53 30.89 31.75 -26.41
CA VAL A 53 30.85 30.30 -26.18
C VAL A 53 29.80 29.95 -25.13
N LEU A 54 29.69 30.73 -24.06
CA LEU A 54 28.67 30.53 -23.03
C LEU A 54 27.24 30.69 -23.59
N ASP A 55 27.03 31.68 -24.46
CA ASP A 55 25.74 31.89 -25.11
C ASP A 55 25.35 30.68 -25.97
N ALA A 56 26.27 30.20 -26.80
CA ALA A 56 26.05 29.00 -27.61
C ALA A 56 25.79 27.75 -26.74
N LEU A 57 26.50 27.61 -25.62
CA LEU A 57 26.30 26.56 -24.64
C LEU A 57 24.88 26.59 -24.07
N LEU A 58 24.42 27.75 -23.62
CA LEU A 58 23.06 27.92 -23.11
C LEU A 58 22.01 27.63 -24.19
N VAL A 59 22.23 28.09 -25.43
CA VAL A 59 21.32 27.80 -26.55
C VAL A 59 21.24 26.30 -26.86
N SER A 60 22.35 25.57 -26.75
CA SER A 60 22.41 24.14 -27.08
C SER A 60 21.48 23.23 -26.26
N CYS A 61 21.03 23.71 -25.09
CA CYS A 61 20.22 22.95 -24.14
C CYS A 61 18.82 23.53 -23.89
N VAL A 62 18.40 24.55 -24.66
CA VAL A 62 17.21 25.37 -24.38
C VAL A 62 15.91 24.54 -24.31
N ASP A 63 15.78 23.54 -25.18
CA ASP A 63 14.69 22.56 -25.15
C ASP A 63 15.14 21.25 -25.82
N HIS A 64 14.40 20.16 -25.55
CA HIS A 64 14.61 18.87 -26.23
C HIS A 64 13.28 18.15 -26.49
N GLY A 65 12.23 18.91 -26.76
CA GLY A 65 10.89 18.40 -27.06
C GLY A 65 10.09 17.98 -25.82
N ALA A 66 8.96 17.33 -26.09
CA ALA A 66 7.93 17.02 -25.08
C ALA A 66 8.14 15.71 -24.30
N THR A 67 9.07 14.85 -24.74
CA THR A 67 9.28 13.49 -24.21
C THR A 67 10.34 13.35 -23.12
N PRO A 68 11.31 14.28 -22.90
CA PRO A 68 12.22 14.17 -21.78
C PRO A 68 11.49 14.18 -20.43
N PRO A 69 12.03 13.52 -19.39
CA PRO A 69 11.40 13.44 -18.06
C PRO A 69 11.00 14.79 -17.47
N SER A 70 11.86 15.82 -17.59
CA SER A 70 11.56 17.17 -17.12
C SER A 70 10.33 17.78 -17.80
N THR A 71 10.21 17.60 -19.11
CA THR A 71 9.08 18.16 -19.86
C THR A 71 7.79 17.41 -19.54
N LEU A 72 7.86 16.07 -19.44
CA LEU A 72 6.72 15.25 -19.04
C LEU A 72 6.24 15.58 -17.62
N ALA A 73 7.16 15.72 -16.66
CA ALA A 73 6.83 16.09 -15.28
C ALA A 73 6.15 17.47 -15.22
N ALA A 74 6.73 18.47 -15.87
CA ALA A 74 6.17 19.82 -15.90
C ALA A 74 4.78 19.86 -16.54
N ARG A 75 4.60 19.20 -17.69
CA ARG A 75 3.29 19.11 -18.36
C ARG A 75 2.26 18.31 -17.56
N THR A 76 2.68 17.29 -16.81
CA THR A 76 1.78 16.52 -15.93
C THR A 76 1.24 17.37 -14.81
N VAL A 77 2.11 18.13 -14.15
CA VAL A 77 1.70 19.04 -13.08
C VAL A 77 0.86 20.20 -13.64
N ALA A 78 1.20 20.73 -14.81
CA ALA A 78 0.39 21.74 -15.49
C ALA A 78 -1.01 21.22 -15.86
N SER A 79 -1.09 19.98 -16.39
CA SER A 79 -2.37 19.35 -16.71
C SER A 79 -3.25 19.15 -15.47
N GLY A 80 -2.64 18.90 -14.31
CA GLY A 80 -3.34 18.86 -13.01
C GLY A 80 -3.92 20.20 -12.54
N GLY A 81 -3.70 21.30 -13.28
CA GLY A 81 -4.21 22.64 -12.95
C GLY A 81 -3.28 23.47 -12.07
N ALA A 82 -2.04 23.04 -11.87
CA ALA A 82 -1.08 23.80 -11.08
C ALA A 82 -0.64 25.10 -11.79
N PRO A 83 -0.30 26.17 -11.05
CA PRO A 83 0.26 27.39 -11.61
C PRO A 83 1.56 27.15 -12.39
N LEU A 84 1.87 28.05 -13.33
CA LEU A 84 3.04 27.94 -14.22
C LEU A 84 4.35 27.65 -13.46
N THR A 85 4.64 28.42 -12.41
CA THR A 85 5.88 28.26 -11.62
C THR A 85 5.95 26.91 -10.90
N THR A 86 4.81 26.37 -10.45
CA THR A 86 4.74 25.05 -9.80
C THR A 86 5.02 23.93 -10.79
N ALA A 87 4.43 24.02 -11.99
CA ALA A 87 4.68 23.07 -13.05
C ALA A 87 6.14 23.11 -13.55
N VAL A 88 6.71 24.32 -13.73
CA VAL A 88 8.12 24.47 -14.09
C VAL A 88 9.04 23.88 -13.02
N ALA A 89 8.75 24.11 -11.73
CA ALA A 89 9.51 23.52 -10.63
C ALA A 89 9.50 21.99 -10.68
N ALA A 90 8.35 21.36 -10.99
CA ALA A 90 8.28 19.91 -11.17
C ALA A 90 9.18 19.40 -12.30
N GLY A 91 9.32 20.17 -13.39
CA GLY A 91 10.27 19.86 -14.45
C GLY A 91 11.73 19.93 -14.01
N ILE A 92 12.08 20.95 -13.21
CA ILE A 92 13.44 21.09 -12.64
C ILE A 92 13.77 19.96 -11.67
N LEU A 93 12.81 19.51 -10.85
CA LEU A 93 13.02 18.38 -9.94
C LEU A 93 13.36 17.07 -10.67
N ALA A 94 12.98 16.94 -11.95
CA ALA A 94 13.35 15.79 -12.76
C ALA A 94 14.77 15.90 -13.37
N ILE A 95 15.46 17.03 -13.21
CA ILE A 95 16.85 17.21 -13.65
C ILE A 95 17.76 16.72 -12.52
N HIS A 96 18.40 15.57 -12.74
CA HIS A 96 19.31 14.94 -11.79
C HIS A 96 20.28 14.02 -12.54
N ARG A 97 21.02 13.16 -11.83
CA ARG A 97 22.04 12.25 -12.37
C ARG A 97 21.72 11.58 -13.72
N TYR A 98 20.46 11.22 -13.97
CA TYR A 98 20.04 10.49 -15.18
C TYR A 98 19.40 11.37 -16.27
N HIS A 99 19.22 12.66 -16.00
CA HIS A 99 18.61 13.63 -16.90
C HIS A 99 19.29 15.00 -16.73
N GLY A 100 20.33 15.26 -17.53
CA GLY A 100 21.14 16.48 -17.46
C GLY A 100 22.27 16.47 -16.42
N GLY A 101 22.34 15.45 -15.56
CA GLY A 101 23.36 15.35 -14.50
C GLY A 101 24.76 14.91 -14.93
N ALA A 102 24.98 14.59 -16.21
CA ALA A 102 26.29 14.11 -16.70
C ALA A 102 27.33 15.23 -16.84
N ILE A 103 26.92 16.50 -16.78
CA ILE A 103 27.80 17.65 -16.95
C ILE A 103 28.75 17.76 -15.75
N GLU A 104 28.23 17.76 -14.53
CA GLU A 104 29.06 17.83 -13.31
C GLU A 104 30.03 16.66 -13.21
N ASP A 105 29.55 15.42 -13.41
CA ASP A 105 30.39 14.23 -13.39
C ASP A 105 31.48 14.29 -14.50
N GLY A 106 31.12 14.80 -15.68
CA GLY A 106 32.05 15.03 -16.78
C GLY A 106 33.11 16.08 -16.45
N MET A 107 32.73 17.16 -15.77
CA MET A 107 33.68 18.20 -15.34
C MET A 107 34.68 17.64 -14.32
N ARG A 108 34.21 16.85 -13.35
CA ARG A 108 35.10 16.19 -12.37
C ARG A 108 36.07 15.24 -13.05
N LEU A 109 35.58 14.37 -13.92
CA LEU A 109 36.41 13.44 -14.71
C LEU A 109 37.50 14.18 -15.50
N LEU A 110 37.13 15.24 -16.21
CA LEU A 110 38.06 16.02 -17.02
C LEU A 110 39.10 16.74 -16.16
N ARG A 111 38.70 17.32 -15.02
CA ARG A 111 39.61 17.96 -14.06
C ARG A 111 40.60 16.97 -13.47
N GLU A 112 40.15 15.79 -13.08
CA GLU A 112 41.01 14.72 -12.56
C GLU A 112 42.01 14.23 -13.61
N ALA A 113 41.53 13.93 -14.83
CA ALA A 113 42.39 13.46 -15.93
C ALA A 113 43.43 14.52 -16.33
N VAL A 114 43.04 15.79 -16.41
CA VAL A 114 43.95 16.89 -16.72
C VAL A 114 44.97 17.11 -15.59
N ALA A 115 44.56 17.03 -14.32
CA ALA A 115 45.49 17.12 -13.19
C ALA A 115 46.53 15.99 -13.25
N LEU A 116 46.09 14.76 -13.58
CA LEU A 116 46.97 13.61 -13.74
C LEU A 116 47.98 13.80 -14.87
N ARG A 117 47.51 14.29 -16.02
CA ARG A 117 48.36 14.65 -17.17
C ARG A 117 49.45 15.65 -16.76
N ARG A 118 49.07 16.73 -16.09
CA ARG A 118 50.00 17.78 -15.62
C ARG A 118 51.03 17.21 -14.63
N ALA A 119 50.60 16.40 -13.68
CA ALA A 119 51.48 15.82 -12.65
C ALA A 119 52.52 14.84 -13.23
N ARG A 120 52.16 14.13 -14.31
CA ARG A 120 53.00 13.08 -14.90
C ARG A 120 53.72 13.49 -16.19
N GLY A 121 53.40 14.64 -16.78
CA GLY A 121 53.95 15.07 -18.06
C GLY A 121 53.58 14.17 -19.25
N GLN A 122 52.47 13.43 -19.13
CA GLN A 122 52.00 12.49 -20.16
C GLN A 122 51.21 13.20 -21.28
N LYS A 123 51.04 12.51 -22.41
CA LYS A 123 50.11 12.97 -23.46
C LYS A 123 48.66 12.72 -23.03
N ALA A 124 47.73 13.55 -23.52
CA ALA A 124 46.31 13.42 -23.18
C ALA A 124 45.75 12.01 -23.47
N LEU A 125 46.13 11.42 -24.60
CA LEU A 125 45.68 10.08 -25.00
C LEU A 125 46.19 8.95 -24.09
N GLU A 126 47.38 9.09 -23.51
CA GLU A 126 47.93 8.09 -22.57
C GLU A 126 47.11 8.06 -21.29
N VAL A 127 46.88 9.23 -20.70
CA VAL A 127 46.01 9.37 -19.52
C VAL A 127 44.58 8.92 -19.82
N ALA A 128 44.03 9.31 -20.97
CA ALA A 128 42.68 8.92 -21.37
C ALA A 128 42.51 7.38 -21.44
N ARG A 129 43.52 6.65 -21.94
CA ARG A 129 43.50 5.18 -21.96
C ARG A 129 43.45 4.58 -20.56
N GLU A 130 44.25 5.11 -19.63
CA GLU A 130 44.25 4.68 -18.22
C GLU A 130 42.87 4.91 -17.60
N VAL A 131 42.32 6.13 -17.73
CA VAL A 131 41.00 6.50 -17.20
C VAL A 131 39.89 5.61 -17.75
N VAL A 132 39.89 5.34 -19.06
CA VAL A 132 38.91 4.45 -19.70
C VAL A 132 39.05 3.01 -19.19
N ALA A 133 40.29 2.50 -19.05
CA ALA A 133 40.52 1.15 -18.55
C ALA A 133 40.02 0.99 -17.09
N GLU A 134 40.29 1.97 -16.23
CA GLU A 134 39.82 1.98 -14.84
C GLU A 134 38.29 1.99 -14.74
N HIS A 135 37.62 2.86 -15.49
CA HIS A 135 36.15 2.92 -15.51
C HIS A 135 35.53 1.61 -15.97
N ARG A 136 36.14 0.97 -16.98
CA ARG A 136 35.69 -0.34 -17.47
C ARG A 136 35.90 -1.45 -16.44
N ALA A 137 37.05 -1.47 -15.76
CA ALA A 137 37.30 -2.43 -14.68
C ALA A 137 36.26 -2.30 -13.54
N MET A 138 35.77 -1.09 -13.29
CA MET A 138 34.68 -0.82 -12.34
C MET A 138 33.26 -1.07 -12.89
N GLY A 139 33.10 -1.43 -14.17
CA GLY A 139 31.79 -1.54 -14.81
C GLY A 139 31.03 -0.21 -14.94
N LYS A 140 31.73 0.93 -14.85
CA LYS A 140 31.14 2.28 -14.93
C LYS A 140 31.20 2.82 -16.35
N ARG A 141 30.18 3.59 -16.74
CA ARG A 141 30.17 4.36 -17.99
C ARG A 141 30.90 5.68 -17.79
N LEU A 142 31.58 6.19 -18.81
CA LEU A 142 32.13 7.54 -18.77
C LEU A 142 31.00 8.58 -18.94
N PRO A 143 30.87 9.57 -18.04
CA PRO A 143 29.96 10.69 -18.21
C PRO A 143 30.30 11.51 -19.47
N GLY A 144 29.28 12.02 -20.17
CA GLY A 144 29.46 12.83 -21.38
C GLY A 144 29.63 12.06 -22.70
N TYR A 145 29.60 10.71 -22.67
CA TYR A 145 29.77 9.87 -23.86
C TYR A 145 28.60 8.90 -24.07
N GLY A 146 28.20 8.78 -25.32
CA GLY A 146 27.07 7.97 -25.78
C GLY A 146 25.78 8.77 -25.90
N HIS A 147 24.94 8.38 -26.84
CA HIS A 147 23.63 8.99 -27.07
C HIS A 147 22.61 7.92 -27.50
N ARG A 148 21.34 8.10 -27.14
CA ARG A 148 20.26 7.16 -27.54
C ARG A 148 19.82 7.34 -28.99
N LEU A 149 19.91 8.56 -29.52
CA LEU A 149 19.40 8.95 -30.84
C LEU A 149 20.48 9.31 -31.87
N HIS A 150 21.67 9.69 -31.43
CA HIS A 150 22.67 10.34 -32.29
C HIS A 150 23.92 9.46 -32.34
N THR A 151 24.38 9.16 -33.55
CA THR A 151 25.69 8.56 -33.79
C THR A 151 26.79 9.62 -33.82
N ALA A 152 26.44 10.87 -34.13
CA ALA A 152 27.22 12.08 -33.94
C ALA A 152 26.26 13.19 -33.47
N ASP A 153 26.53 13.81 -32.32
CA ASP A 153 25.68 14.89 -31.79
C ASP A 153 26.07 16.22 -32.44
N PRO A 154 25.19 16.84 -33.25
CA PRO A 154 25.52 18.06 -33.99
C PRO A 154 25.81 19.25 -33.08
N ARG A 155 25.31 19.24 -31.84
CA ARG A 155 25.54 20.31 -30.86
C ARG A 155 26.98 20.27 -30.37
N THR A 156 27.50 19.07 -30.11
CA THR A 156 28.89 18.87 -29.69
C THR A 156 29.85 19.46 -30.71
N GLU A 157 29.69 19.10 -31.99
CA GLU A 157 30.55 19.60 -33.07
C GLU A 157 30.51 21.13 -33.16
N ARG A 158 29.30 21.71 -33.11
CA ARG A 158 29.12 23.17 -33.18
C ARG A 158 29.79 23.90 -32.02
N LEU A 159 29.63 23.39 -30.79
CA LEU A 159 30.20 23.98 -29.57
C LEU A 159 31.72 23.94 -29.59
N LEU A 160 32.32 22.78 -29.90
CA LEU A 160 33.77 22.64 -29.93
C LEU A 160 34.39 23.48 -31.05
N SER A 161 33.78 23.51 -32.24
CA SER A 161 34.27 24.32 -33.36
C SER A 161 34.21 25.82 -33.06
N LEU A 162 33.18 26.28 -32.35
CA LEU A 162 33.09 27.66 -31.90
C LEU A 162 34.17 27.96 -30.86
N ALA A 163 34.39 27.08 -29.89
CA ALA A 163 35.44 27.27 -28.90
C ALA A 163 36.84 27.33 -29.52
N GLU A 164 37.12 26.52 -30.54
CA GLU A 164 38.37 26.59 -31.32
C GLU A 164 38.52 27.95 -32.02
N LYS A 165 37.47 28.40 -32.72
CA LYS A 165 37.47 29.71 -33.39
C LYS A 165 37.70 30.87 -32.42
N GLU A 166 37.15 30.77 -31.21
CA GLU A 166 37.26 31.79 -30.17
C GLU A 166 38.54 31.66 -29.33
N GLY A 167 39.39 30.66 -29.60
CA GLY A 167 40.64 30.43 -28.87
C GLY A 167 40.46 29.91 -27.44
N LEU A 168 39.30 29.31 -27.13
CA LEU A 168 38.97 28.74 -25.81
C LEU A 168 39.11 27.21 -25.75
N ALA A 169 39.33 26.54 -26.88
CA ALA A 169 39.60 25.10 -26.88
C ALA A 169 41.02 24.83 -26.37
N GLY A 170 41.13 24.47 -25.09
CA GLY A 170 42.37 24.18 -24.41
C GLY A 170 42.53 22.70 -24.05
N GLU A 171 43.15 22.46 -22.89
CA GLU A 171 43.52 21.11 -22.47
C GLU A 171 42.33 20.24 -22.05
N TYR A 172 41.20 20.84 -21.66
CA TYR A 172 39.99 20.08 -21.31
C TYR A 172 39.26 19.60 -22.56
N VAL A 173 39.20 20.43 -23.60
CA VAL A 173 38.70 20.01 -24.92
C VAL A 173 39.62 18.93 -25.53
N GLU A 174 40.94 19.11 -25.44
CA GLU A 174 41.93 18.10 -25.86
C GLU A 174 41.71 16.77 -25.11
N MET A 175 41.58 16.81 -23.78
CA MET A 175 41.33 15.63 -22.96
C MET A 175 39.99 14.96 -23.30
N ALA A 176 38.93 15.74 -23.52
CA ALA A 176 37.62 15.21 -23.88
C ALA A 176 37.66 14.46 -25.24
N ARG A 177 38.39 14.98 -26.23
CA ARG A 177 38.63 14.30 -27.51
C ARG A 177 39.49 13.03 -27.31
N ALA A 178 40.52 13.10 -26.47
CA ALA A 178 41.37 11.95 -26.14
C ALA A 178 40.59 10.81 -25.46
N LEU A 179 39.68 11.13 -24.54
CA LEU A 179 38.78 10.16 -23.91
C LEU A 179 37.83 9.51 -24.93
N GLN A 180 37.30 10.27 -25.89
CA GLN A 180 36.49 9.70 -26.99
C GLN A 180 37.30 8.70 -27.81
N GLN A 181 38.54 9.06 -28.17
CA GLN A 181 39.43 8.18 -28.92
C GLN A 181 39.77 6.92 -28.12
N ALA A 182 40.13 7.05 -26.84
CA ALA A 182 40.42 5.91 -25.97
C ALA A 182 39.21 4.98 -25.79
N LEU A 183 38.00 5.53 -25.69
CA LEU A 183 36.75 4.75 -25.67
C LEU A 183 36.57 3.95 -26.96
N ARG A 184 36.81 4.57 -28.12
CA ARG A 184 36.75 3.88 -29.41
C ARG A 184 37.74 2.73 -29.49
N GLU A 185 38.99 2.97 -29.12
CA GLU A 185 40.05 1.96 -29.09
C GLU A 185 39.67 0.78 -28.18
N ALA A 186 39.13 1.07 -27.00
CA ALA A 186 38.76 0.03 -26.04
C ALA A 186 37.51 -0.75 -26.47
N LEU A 187 36.47 -0.08 -27.00
CA LEU A 187 35.17 -0.70 -27.31
C LEU A 187 35.09 -1.31 -28.71
N GLY A 188 36.01 -0.96 -29.62
CA GLY A 188 35.96 -1.39 -31.03
C GLY A 188 34.80 -0.76 -31.81
N ARG A 189 34.14 0.27 -31.26
CA ARG A 189 33.05 1.01 -31.90
C ARG A 189 33.06 2.46 -31.46
N GLU A 190 32.53 3.33 -32.32
CA GLU A 190 32.34 4.74 -31.98
C GLU A 190 31.30 4.90 -30.87
N LEU A 191 31.63 5.75 -29.90
CA LEU A 191 30.71 6.24 -28.88
C LEU A 191 30.81 7.77 -28.88
N PRO A 192 29.80 8.50 -29.39
CA PRO A 192 29.93 9.94 -29.59
C PRO A 192 30.03 10.67 -28.26
N MET A 193 30.83 11.73 -28.21
CA MET A 193 30.67 12.75 -27.18
C MET A 193 29.31 13.43 -27.36
N ASN A 194 28.45 13.33 -26.37
CA ASN A 194 27.16 14.01 -26.38
C ASN A 194 27.31 15.48 -25.97
N VAL A 195 26.22 16.25 -26.09
CA VAL A 195 26.25 17.67 -25.71
C VAL A 195 26.71 17.88 -24.26
N ASP A 196 26.33 17.03 -23.31
CA ASP A 196 26.74 17.17 -21.91
C ASP A 196 28.26 17.07 -21.74
N GLY A 197 28.91 16.18 -22.50
CA GLY A 197 30.37 16.06 -22.54
C GLY A 197 31.07 17.31 -23.10
N ALA A 198 30.53 17.88 -24.19
CA ALA A 198 31.04 19.14 -24.74
C ALA A 198 30.87 20.30 -23.76
N ILE A 199 29.70 20.39 -23.11
CA ILE A 199 29.42 21.39 -22.08
C ILE A 199 30.37 21.24 -20.91
N ALA A 200 30.58 20.02 -20.41
CA ALA A 200 31.52 19.76 -19.32
C ALA A 200 32.93 20.25 -19.66
N ALA A 201 33.43 19.94 -20.86
CA ALA A 201 34.74 20.43 -21.30
C ALA A 201 34.81 21.95 -21.34
N LEU A 202 33.82 22.61 -21.95
CA LEU A 202 33.80 24.07 -22.08
C LEU A 202 33.64 24.79 -20.73
N LEU A 203 32.83 24.28 -19.81
CA LEU A 203 32.73 24.84 -18.46
C LEU A 203 34.05 24.71 -17.69
N CYS A 204 34.83 23.64 -17.93
CA CYS A 204 36.19 23.52 -17.41
C CYS A 204 37.15 24.55 -18.03
N GLU A 205 37.10 24.80 -19.35
CA GLU A 205 37.90 25.87 -20.01
C GLU A 205 37.55 27.27 -19.47
N LEU A 206 36.30 27.47 -19.07
CA LEU A 206 35.83 28.69 -18.42
C LEU A 206 36.17 28.76 -16.92
N ASP A 207 36.87 27.75 -16.41
CA ASP A 207 37.24 27.56 -15.01
C ASP A 207 36.04 27.64 -14.03
N LEU A 208 34.88 27.13 -14.45
CA LEU A 208 33.71 27.05 -13.57
C LEU A 208 33.82 25.81 -12.66
N PRO A 209 33.41 25.91 -11.38
CA PRO A 209 33.44 24.78 -10.46
C PRO A 209 32.43 23.69 -10.91
N PRO A 210 32.76 22.39 -10.81
CA PRO A 210 31.84 21.32 -11.21
C PRO A 210 30.46 21.39 -10.56
N GLU A 211 30.40 21.84 -9.31
CA GLU A 211 29.19 21.93 -8.48
C GLU A 211 28.10 22.82 -9.10
N VAL A 212 28.46 23.77 -9.98
CA VAL A 212 27.50 24.63 -10.68
C VAL A 212 27.16 24.14 -12.08
N GLY A 213 27.84 23.10 -12.58
CA GLY A 213 27.75 22.66 -13.98
C GLY A 213 26.33 22.30 -14.41
N ASN A 214 25.64 21.50 -13.59
CA ASN A 214 24.25 21.13 -13.82
C ASN A 214 23.29 22.34 -13.76
N GLY A 215 23.69 23.42 -13.06
CA GLY A 215 22.95 24.67 -13.00
C GLY A 215 22.80 25.36 -14.36
N PHE A 216 23.81 25.29 -15.24
CA PHE A 216 23.72 25.85 -16.60
C PHE A 216 22.69 25.11 -17.45
N PHE A 217 22.65 23.78 -17.35
CA PHE A 217 21.64 22.97 -18.03
C PHE A 217 20.24 23.26 -17.51
N ALA A 218 20.06 23.30 -16.18
CA ALA A 218 18.79 23.61 -15.56
C ALA A 218 18.28 25.00 -15.96
N LEU A 219 19.15 26.02 -15.88
CA LEU A 219 18.85 27.39 -16.29
C LEU A 219 18.40 27.46 -17.75
N SER A 220 19.17 26.86 -18.65
CA SER A 220 18.83 26.83 -20.08
C SER A 220 17.49 26.13 -20.32
N ARG A 221 17.26 24.99 -19.65
CA ARG A 221 16.04 24.18 -19.82
C ARG A 221 14.78 24.86 -19.28
N LEU A 222 14.89 25.85 -18.40
CA LEU A 222 13.74 26.62 -17.93
C LEU A 222 12.96 27.26 -19.09
N VAL A 223 13.65 27.72 -20.13
CA VAL A 223 13.01 28.36 -21.29
C VAL A 223 12.04 27.40 -21.98
N GLY A 224 12.51 26.18 -22.30
CA GLY A 224 11.66 25.13 -22.85
C GLY A 224 10.53 24.72 -21.92
N LEU A 225 10.83 24.53 -20.62
CA LEU A 225 9.81 24.14 -19.63
C LEU A 225 8.69 25.17 -19.52
N ILE A 226 9.01 26.46 -19.48
CA ILE A 226 8.02 27.54 -19.45
C ILE A 226 7.12 27.47 -20.69
N ALA A 227 7.70 27.29 -21.88
CA ALA A 227 6.94 27.18 -23.12
C ALA A 227 6.02 25.95 -23.15
N HIS A 228 6.50 24.78 -22.72
CA HIS A 228 5.69 23.55 -22.66
C HIS A 228 4.57 23.64 -21.63
N VAL A 229 4.81 24.26 -20.48
CA VAL A 229 3.78 24.48 -19.46
C VAL A 229 2.73 25.47 -19.94
N TYR A 230 3.16 26.57 -20.57
CA TYR A 230 2.24 27.54 -21.16
C TYR A 230 1.38 26.90 -22.27
N ASP A 231 1.99 26.14 -23.19
CA ASP A 231 1.25 25.40 -24.23
C ASP A 231 0.22 24.44 -23.64
N GLU A 232 0.60 23.72 -22.58
CA GLU A 232 -0.30 22.81 -21.87
C GLU A 232 -1.51 23.55 -21.29
N GLN A 233 -1.29 24.66 -20.60
CA GLN A 233 -2.35 25.44 -19.96
C GLN A 233 -3.24 26.18 -20.96
N ALA A 234 -2.66 26.67 -22.07
CA ALA A 234 -3.38 27.46 -23.06
C ALA A 234 -4.22 26.60 -24.02
N HIS A 235 -3.77 25.39 -24.35
CA HIS A 235 -4.34 24.61 -25.46
C HIS A 235 -4.92 23.25 -25.07
N ARG A 236 -4.77 22.81 -23.80
CA ARG A 236 -5.20 21.48 -23.37
C ARG A 236 -6.25 21.57 -22.27
N ARG A 237 -7.12 20.56 -22.20
CA ARG A 237 -8.08 20.44 -21.11
C ARG A 237 -7.35 20.02 -19.82
N PRO A 238 -7.72 20.57 -18.65
CA PRO A 238 -7.25 20.07 -17.36
C PRO A 238 -7.55 18.58 -17.19
N LEU A 239 -6.70 17.89 -16.41
CA LEU A 239 -6.74 16.46 -16.13
C LEU A 239 -6.74 15.57 -17.37
N ARG A 240 -6.18 16.03 -18.49
CA ARG A 240 -6.06 15.16 -19.66
C ARG A 240 -5.03 14.04 -19.38
N PRO A 241 -5.24 12.84 -19.96
CA PRO A 241 -4.24 11.79 -19.88
C PRO A 241 -2.94 12.24 -20.55
N ILE A 242 -1.82 12.10 -19.83
CA ILE A 242 -0.48 12.05 -20.41
C ILE A 242 -0.13 10.57 -20.51
N PRO A 243 0.29 10.07 -21.68
CA PRO A 243 0.23 8.66 -22.05
C PRO A 243 0.64 7.73 -20.91
N PRO A 244 -0.32 7.02 -20.29
CA PRO A 244 -0.07 6.16 -19.15
C PRO A 244 0.35 4.77 -19.65
N ASN A 245 1.62 4.60 -19.98
CA ASN A 245 2.16 3.26 -20.24
C ASN A 245 2.47 2.56 -18.91
N ALA A 246 1.44 2.39 -18.07
CA ALA A 246 1.54 1.70 -16.79
C ALA A 246 0.89 0.32 -16.91
N ALA A 247 1.69 -0.74 -16.74
CA ALA A 247 1.20 -2.09 -16.58
C ALA A 247 1.18 -2.45 -15.09
N TYR A 248 0.07 -2.98 -14.60
CA TYR A 248 -0.02 -3.50 -13.23
C TYR A 248 0.76 -4.81 -13.13
N SER A 249 1.80 -4.83 -12.29
CA SER A 249 2.64 -6.01 -12.03
C SER A 249 2.55 -6.51 -10.57
N GLY A 250 1.54 -6.05 -9.83
CA GLY A 250 1.25 -6.52 -8.47
C GLY A 250 0.47 -7.83 -8.45
N PRO A 251 0.18 -8.38 -7.25
CA PRO A 251 -0.68 -9.55 -7.10
C PRO A 251 -2.07 -9.31 -7.69
N ALA A 252 -2.67 -10.35 -8.29
CA ALA A 252 -4.08 -10.28 -8.66
C ALA A 252 -4.96 -9.97 -7.44
N GLU A 253 -6.19 -9.54 -7.72
CA GLU A 253 -7.22 -9.38 -6.69
C GLU A 253 -7.29 -10.62 -5.80
N ARG A 254 -7.22 -10.42 -4.48
CA ARG A 254 -7.20 -11.48 -3.48
C ARG A 254 -8.15 -11.14 -2.34
N PRO A 255 -8.93 -12.10 -1.81
CA PRO A 255 -9.85 -11.85 -0.71
C PRO A 255 -9.08 -11.54 0.58
N LEU A 256 -9.70 -10.76 1.46
CA LEU A 256 -9.25 -10.66 2.84
C LEU A 256 -9.39 -12.03 3.52
N PRO A 257 -8.47 -12.43 4.43
CA PRO A 257 -8.66 -13.62 5.24
C PRO A 257 -9.96 -13.51 6.03
N ALA A 258 -10.75 -14.59 6.07
CA ALA A 258 -11.94 -14.62 6.90
C ALA A 258 -11.55 -14.37 8.37
N PRO A 259 -12.30 -13.54 9.11
CA PRO A 259 -12.10 -13.44 10.55
C PRO A 259 -12.30 -14.85 11.15
N ALA A 260 -11.40 -15.27 12.04
CA ALA A 260 -11.49 -16.59 12.66
C ALA A 260 -12.86 -16.76 13.34
N SER A 261 -13.62 -17.80 12.96
CA SER A 261 -14.82 -18.17 13.70
C SER A 261 -14.41 -18.53 15.13
N ARG A 262 -15.07 -17.92 16.12
CA ARG A 262 -15.00 -18.38 17.51
C ARG A 262 -16.13 -19.38 17.70
N ASP A 263 -15.87 -20.65 17.41
CA ASP A 263 -16.81 -21.70 17.76
C ASP A 263 -16.83 -21.85 19.29
N ILE A 264 -18.01 -21.73 19.90
CA ILE A 264 -18.18 -21.91 21.35
C ILE A 264 -18.09 -23.41 21.66
N ASP A 265 -17.22 -23.83 22.59
CA ASP A 265 -17.04 -25.24 22.98
C ASP A 265 -18.33 -25.78 23.63
N ALA A 266 -18.95 -26.80 23.05
CA ALA A 266 -20.16 -27.45 23.59
C ALA A 266 -19.98 -27.95 25.05
N ARG A 267 -18.75 -28.27 25.46
CA ARG A 267 -18.44 -28.65 26.86
C ARG A 267 -18.55 -27.49 27.83
N PHE A 268 -18.44 -26.25 27.35
CA PHE A 268 -18.71 -25.07 28.18
C PHE A 268 -20.19 -24.98 28.53
N PHE A 269 -21.09 -25.18 27.56
CA PHE A 269 -22.53 -25.21 27.79
C PHE A 269 -22.97 -26.32 28.74
N ASP A 270 -22.40 -27.53 28.65
CA ASP A 270 -22.67 -28.61 29.60
C ASP A 270 -22.33 -28.22 31.05
N ARG A 271 -21.15 -27.61 31.26
CA ARG A 271 -20.70 -27.17 32.59
C ARG A 271 -21.56 -26.03 33.13
N GLU A 272 -21.94 -25.09 32.27
CA GLU A 272 -22.84 -23.99 32.62
C GLU A 272 -24.20 -24.53 33.04
N LEU A 273 -24.76 -25.47 32.27
CA LEU A 273 -26.05 -26.10 32.57
C LEU A 273 -26.01 -26.86 33.91
N TYR A 274 -24.95 -27.65 34.16
CA TYR A 274 -24.74 -28.30 35.46
C TYR A 274 -24.71 -27.27 36.60
N ALA A 275 -23.93 -26.19 36.46
CA ALA A 275 -23.80 -25.17 37.51
C ALA A 275 -25.15 -24.52 37.84
N VAL A 276 -25.96 -24.20 36.82
CA VAL A 276 -27.31 -23.65 37.01
C VAL A 276 -28.22 -24.64 37.73
N TYR A 277 -28.30 -25.89 37.29
CA TYR A 277 -29.18 -26.88 37.93
C TYR A 277 -28.76 -27.21 39.36
N ARG A 278 -27.45 -27.32 39.62
CA ARG A 278 -26.91 -27.53 40.96
C ARG A 278 -27.31 -26.39 41.89
N ALA A 279 -27.14 -25.15 41.45
CA ALA A 279 -27.49 -23.97 42.24
C ALA A 279 -29.00 -23.86 42.51
N ILE A 280 -29.87 -24.20 41.53
CA ILE A 280 -31.32 -24.22 41.75
C ILE A 280 -31.68 -25.28 42.80
N GLY A 281 -31.13 -26.48 42.67
CA GLY A 281 -31.39 -27.59 43.60
C GLY A 281 -30.99 -27.28 45.04
N GLU A 282 -29.79 -26.71 45.23
CA GLU A 282 -29.27 -26.33 46.55
C GLU A 282 -30.12 -25.26 47.24
N ASN A 283 -30.68 -24.31 46.47
CA ASN A 283 -31.43 -23.20 47.05
C ASN A 283 -32.91 -23.52 47.30
N TRP A 284 -33.57 -24.30 46.43
CA TRP A 284 -35.04 -24.41 46.42
C TRP A 284 -35.59 -25.82 46.71
N GLY A 285 -34.76 -26.85 46.87
CA GLY A 285 -35.23 -28.19 47.24
C GLY A 285 -36.33 -28.74 46.30
N GLN A 286 -37.49 -29.14 46.83
CA GLN A 286 -38.61 -29.64 46.01
C GLN A 286 -39.26 -28.55 45.13
N GLU A 287 -39.09 -27.27 45.45
CA GLU A 287 -39.62 -26.17 44.64
C GLU A 287 -38.81 -25.95 43.34
N ALA A 288 -37.61 -26.53 43.24
CA ALA A 288 -36.79 -26.54 42.03
C ALA A 288 -37.54 -27.07 40.79
N TRP A 289 -38.52 -27.96 41.00
CA TRP A 289 -39.37 -28.51 39.94
C TRP A 289 -40.15 -27.45 39.17
N LYS A 290 -40.52 -26.33 39.81
CA LYS A 290 -41.19 -25.22 39.11
C LYS A 290 -40.32 -24.63 38.00
N VAL A 291 -39.00 -24.57 38.21
CA VAL A 291 -38.05 -24.06 37.20
C VAL A 291 -37.91 -25.03 36.05
N VAL A 292 -37.77 -26.32 36.32
CA VAL A 292 -37.69 -27.36 35.29
C VAL A 292 -38.94 -27.36 34.42
N TRP A 293 -40.13 -27.17 35.01
CA TRP A 293 -41.39 -27.21 34.28
C TRP A 293 -41.50 -25.97 33.40
N ARG A 294 -41.13 -24.81 33.95
CA ARG A 294 -41.11 -23.57 33.19
C ARG A 294 -40.08 -23.61 32.05
N ALA A 295 -38.92 -24.22 32.27
CA ALA A 295 -37.92 -24.43 31.22
C ALA A 295 -38.47 -25.32 30.09
N GLY A 296 -39.19 -26.40 30.43
CA GLY A 296 -39.90 -27.23 29.44
C GLY A 296 -40.96 -26.47 28.66
N GLU A 297 -41.71 -25.57 29.31
CA GLU A 297 -42.70 -24.71 28.63
C GLU A 297 -42.07 -23.71 27.67
N ILE A 298 -40.97 -23.06 28.09
CA ILE A 298 -40.24 -22.10 27.26
C ILE A 298 -39.62 -22.84 26.08
N LEU A 299 -38.97 -23.98 26.32
CA LEU A 299 -38.41 -24.80 25.26
C LEU A 299 -39.48 -25.24 24.26
N PHE A 300 -40.65 -25.65 24.76
CA PHE A 300 -41.79 -25.99 23.90
C PHE A 300 -42.19 -24.80 23.02
N ASP A 301 -42.31 -23.59 23.57
CA ASP A 301 -42.68 -22.39 22.79
C ASP A 301 -41.71 -22.10 21.65
N GLU A 302 -40.41 -22.31 21.88
CA GLU A 302 -39.37 -22.08 20.87
C GLU A 302 -39.44 -23.11 19.73
N ILE A 303 -39.68 -24.39 20.04
CA ILE A 303 -39.61 -25.48 19.05
C ILE A 303 -40.98 -25.93 18.52
N GLU A 304 -42.08 -25.37 19.02
CA GLU A 304 -43.44 -25.80 18.67
C GLU A 304 -43.69 -25.77 17.15
N GLY A 305 -43.15 -24.75 16.47
CA GLY A 305 -43.23 -24.62 15.02
C GLY A 305 -42.50 -25.73 14.26
N GLU A 306 -41.43 -26.28 14.84
CA GLU A 306 -40.64 -27.39 14.28
C GLU A 306 -41.32 -28.74 14.52
N LEU A 307 -41.97 -28.92 15.68
CA LEU A 307 -42.64 -30.17 16.06
C LEU A 307 -43.86 -30.51 15.17
N ASN A 308 -44.45 -29.51 14.51
CA ASN A 308 -45.60 -29.64 13.60
C ASN A 308 -46.70 -30.59 14.12
N LEU A 309 -47.12 -30.39 15.38
CA LEU A 309 -47.86 -31.41 16.10
C LEU A 309 -49.23 -31.75 15.49
N GLY A 310 -49.98 -30.78 14.96
CA GLY A 310 -51.33 -30.99 14.40
C GLY A 310 -52.35 -31.57 15.41
N ALA A 311 -53.60 -31.11 15.37
CA ALA A 311 -54.60 -31.53 16.38
C ALA A 311 -55.17 -32.94 16.14
N ALA A 312 -54.40 -34.01 16.43
CA ALA A 312 -54.80 -35.40 16.12
C ALA A 312 -55.12 -36.29 17.34
N SER A 313 -54.33 -36.29 18.42
CA SER A 313 -54.68 -36.86 19.74
C SER A 313 -53.52 -36.65 20.73
N PRO A 314 -53.73 -36.77 22.06
CA PRO A 314 -52.64 -36.74 23.04
C PRO A 314 -51.55 -37.78 22.75
N LEU A 315 -51.91 -39.02 22.40
CA LEU A 315 -50.96 -40.08 22.07
C LEU A 315 -50.10 -39.74 20.84
N ASP A 316 -50.73 -39.28 19.75
CA ASP A 316 -50.02 -38.90 18.53
C ASP A 316 -49.05 -37.73 18.78
N ALA A 317 -49.46 -36.75 19.60
CA ALA A 317 -48.61 -35.63 19.98
C ALA A 317 -47.37 -36.10 20.75
N VAL A 318 -47.53 -36.98 21.76
CA VAL A 318 -46.39 -37.55 22.49
C VAL A 318 -45.47 -38.35 21.55
N GLN A 319 -46.03 -39.14 20.64
CA GLN A 319 -45.25 -39.91 19.66
C GLN A 319 -44.47 -39.03 18.68
N LYS A 320 -45.03 -37.87 18.28
CA LYS A 320 -44.32 -36.89 17.45
C LYS A 320 -43.19 -36.20 18.21
N MET A 321 -43.43 -35.75 19.44
CA MET A 321 -42.39 -35.15 20.28
C MET A 321 -41.27 -36.16 20.58
N ALA A 322 -41.61 -37.41 20.88
CA ALA A 322 -40.64 -38.48 21.08
C ALA A 322 -39.79 -38.74 19.82
N ARG A 323 -40.40 -38.73 18.62
CA ARG A 323 -39.67 -38.84 17.34
C ARG A 323 -38.74 -37.66 17.10
N TYR A 324 -39.22 -36.43 17.31
CA TYR A 324 -38.38 -35.24 17.19
C TYR A 324 -37.15 -35.34 18.10
N LEU A 325 -37.31 -35.78 19.34
CA LEU A 325 -36.19 -35.97 20.27
C LEU A 325 -35.18 -37.02 19.79
N VAL A 326 -35.61 -38.04 19.02
CA VAL A 326 -34.70 -38.99 18.36
C VAL A 326 -34.01 -38.34 17.17
N ASP A 327 -34.75 -37.60 16.34
CA ASP A 327 -34.22 -36.97 15.12
C ASP A 327 -33.15 -35.91 15.42
N VAL A 328 -33.30 -35.17 16.52
CA VAL A 328 -32.29 -34.20 17.01
C VAL A 328 -31.18 -34.86 17.83
N GLY A 329 -31.20 -36.19 17.98
CA GLY A 329 -30.18 -36.96 18.69
C GLY A 329 -30.23 -36.87 20.21
N TYR A 330 -31.32 -36.34 20.80
CA TYR A 330 -31.51 -36.32 22.25
C TYR A 330 -31.82 -37.71 22.83
N LEU A 331 -32.45 -38.60 22.06
CA LEU A 331 -32.70 -40.00 22.42
C LEU A 331 -32.14 -40.92 21.33
N ALA A 332 -31.55 -42.05 21.70
CA ALA A 332 -31.21 -43.11 20.73
C ALA A 332 -32.46 -43.84 20.21
N GLY A 333 -33.56 -43.79 20.96
CA GLY A 333 -34.86 -44.31 20.56
C GLY A 333 -35.95 -43.99 21.58
N ALA A 334 -37.21 -44.04 21.17
CA ALA A 334 -38.33 -43.80 22.07
C ALA A 334 -39.59 -44.53 21.60
N THR A 335 -40.35 -45.12 22.53
CA THR A 335 -41.64 -45.75 22.25
C THR A 335 -42.69 -45.28 23.24
N VAL A 336 -43.88 -44.93 22.75
CA VAL A 336 -45.02 -44.48 23.57
C VAL A 336 -46.20 -45.39 23.28
N ARG A 337 -46.77 -46.00 24.32
CA ARG A 337 -47.90 -46.95 24.20
C ARG A 337 -49.01 -46.60 25.20
N PRO A 338 -50.29 -46.90 24.90
CA PRO A 338 -51.36 -46.84 25.90
C PRO A 338 -51.11 -47.83 27.03
N ALA A 339 -51.30 -47.42 28.28
CA ALA A 339 -51.18 -48.25 29.48
C ALA A 339 -52.51 -48.40 30.25
N GLY A 340 -53.55 -47.64 29.86
CA GLY A 340 -54.89 -47.63 30.45
C GLY A 340 -55.80 -46.61 29.76
N ALA A 341 -57.02 -46.41 30.26
CA ALA A 341 -58.00 -45.48 29.65
C ALA A 341 -57.50 -44.03 29.58
N ASP A 342 -56.70 -43.61 30.57
CA ASP A 342 -56.10 -42.28 30.66
C ASP A 342 -54.61 -42.38 31.05
N GLU A 343 -53.94 -43.46 30.63
CA GLU A 343 -52.53 -43.69 30.97
C GLU A 343 -51.68 -43.98 29.74
N LEU A 344 -50.46 -43.42 29.72
CA LEU A 344 -49.43 -43.66 28.70
C LEU A 344 -48.20 -44.27 29.36
N GLU A 345 -47.55 -45.20 28.68
CA GLU A 345 -46.21 -45.69 29.02
C GLU A 345 -45.21 -45.13 28.00
N TYR A 346 -44.15 -44.50 28.51
CA TYR A 346 -43.08 -43.90 27.73
C TYR A 346 -41.76 -44.60 28.01
N GLU A 347 -41.25 -45.31 27.00
CA GLU A 347 -39.98 -46.03 27.01
C GLU A 347 -38.94 -45.21 26.23
N MET A 348 -37.88 -44.77 26.89
CA MET A 348 -36.75 -44.02 26.33
C MET A 348 -35.52 -44.93 26.25
N VAL A 349 -34.81 -44.91 25.12
CA VAL A 349 -33.58 -45.67 24.87
C VAL A 349 -32.42 -44.69 24.73
N GLY A 350 -31.37 -44.87 25.55
CA GLY A 350 -30.13 -44.08 25.46
C GLY A 350 -30.36 -42.57 25.42
N PRO A 351 -31.03 -41.97 26.44
CA PRO A 351 -31.14 -40.53 26.50
C PRO A 351 -29.75 -39.88 26.57
N ALA A 352 -29.57 -38.75 25.88
CA ALA A 352 -28.36 -37.96 25.94
C ALA A 352 -28.20 -37.37 27.34
N ILE A 353 -27.51 -38.11 28.21
CA ILE A 353 -27.10 -37.60 29.51
C ILE A 353 -25.74 -36.93 29.30
N LEU A 354 -25.74 -35.60 29.34
CA LEU A 354 -24.48 -34.87 29.31
C LEU A 354 -23.64 -35.22 30.56
N PRO A 355 -22.30 -35.20 30.51
CA PRO A 355 -21.46 -35.55 31.66
C PRO A 355 -21.80 -34.77 32.95
N GLY A 356 -22.20 -33.50 32.81
CA GLY A 356 -22.70 -32.71 33.94
C GLY A 356 -23.96 -33.29 34.57
N ALA A 357 -24.88 -33.83 33.76
CA ALA A 357 -26.09 -34.48 34.24
C ALA A 357 -25.80 -35.83 34.94
N GLU A 358 -24.87 -36.66 34.43
CA GLU A 358 -24.44 -37.89 35.10
C GLU A 358 -23.84 -37.60 36.48
N ARG A 359 -23.02 -36.57 36.55
CA ARG A 359 -22.41 -36.10 37.80
C ARG A 359 -23.46 -35.63 38.80
N LEU A 360 -24.46 -34.86 38.34
CA LEU A 360 -25.56 -34.40 39.19
C LEU A 360 -26.32 -35.57 39.80
N VAL A 361 -26.60 -36.62 39.01
CA VAL A 361 -27.23 -37.87 39.49
C VAL A 361 -26.39 -38.54 40.57
N ALA A 362 -25.09 -38.71 40.32
CA ALA A 362 -24.18 -39.37 41.24
C ALA A 362 -24.07 -38.64 42.60
N GLU A 363 -24.22 -37.32 42.59
CA GLU A 363 -24.22 -36.46 43.79
C GLU A 363 -25.60 -36.40 44.50
N GLY A 364 -26.56 -37.25 44.11
CA GLY A 364 -27.91 -37.30 44.68
C GLY A 364 -28.87 -36.22 44.17
N GLY A 365 -28.46 -35.45 43.16
CA GLY A 365 -29.33 -34.55 42.41
C GLY A 365 -30.18 -35.31 41.41
N VAL A 366 -31.26 -34.69 40.93
CA VAL A 366 -32.12 -35.26 39.89
C VAL A 366 -31.94 -34.42 38.63
N PRO A 367 -31.45 -34.98 37.52
CA PRO A 367 -31.29 -34.25 36.27
C PRO A 367 -32.67 -33.86 35.76
N ALA A 368 -32.77 -32.68 35.16
CA ALA A 368 -33.97 -32.30 34.46
C ALA A 368 -34.21 -33.28 33.31
N HIS A 369 -35.27 -34.08 33.40
CA HIS A 369 -35.82 -34.77 32.24
C HIS A 369 -36.51 -33.72 31.35
N ILE A 370 -35.69 -32.95 30.64
CA ILE A 370 -36.15 -31.86 29.76
C ILE A 370 -37.10 -32.42 28.70
N SER A 371 -36.87 -33.64 28.21
CA SER A 371 -37.81 -34.36 27.33
C SER A 371 -39.18 -34.55 27.97
N THR A 372 -39.25 -35.04 29.21
CA THR A 372 -40.51 -35.26 29.93
C THR A 372 -41.21 -33.92 30.21
N ALA A 373 -40.47 -32.90 30.65
CA ALA A 373 -41.01 -31.57 30.89
C ALA A 373 -41.54 -30.90 29.61
N LEU A 374 -40.82 -31.04 28.49
CA LEU A 374 -41.23 -30.59 27.16
C LEU A 374 -42.55 -31.27 26.73
N ILE A 375 -42.62 -32.59 26.87
CA ILE A 375 -43.80 -33.37 26.49
C ILE A 375 -45.01 -33.01 27.35
N PHE A 376 -44.80 -32.82 28.65
CA PHE A 376 -45.86 -32.41 29.58
C PHE A 376 -46.36 -31.00 29.24
N ALA A 377 -45.45 -30.08 28.92
CA ALA A 377 -45.80 -28.73 28.49
C ALA A 377 -46.64 -28.76 27.20
N GLY A 378 -46.25 -29.57 26.21
CA GLY A 378 -47.02 -29.74 24.97
C GLY A 378 -48.42 -30.31 25.22
N LEU A 379 -48.54 -31.34 26.06
CA LEU A 379 -49.84 -31.92 26.44
C LEU A 379 -50.74 -30.93 27.18
N ARG A 380 -50.16 -30.13 28.08
CA ARG A 380 -50.91 -29.10 28.80
C ARG A 380 -51.40 -28.01 27.85
N LYS A 381 -50.49 -27.44 27.03
CA LYS A 381 -50.78 -26.31 26.15
C LYS A 381 -51.74 -26.66 25.01
N ARG A 382 -51.61 -27.87 24.43
CA ARG A 382 -52.41 -28.29 23.26
C ARG A 382 -53.71 -29.00 23.60
N PHE A 383 -53.75 -29.70 24.74
CA PHE A 383 -54.90 -30.57 25.08
C PHE A 383 -55.54 -30.25 26.44
N GLY A 384 -54.99 -29.30 27.21
CA GLY A 384 -55.52 -28.97 28.54
C GLY A 384 -55.36 -30.12 29.54
N LEU A 385 -54.32 -30.93 29.38
CA LEU A 385 -54.07 -32.12 30.19
C LEU A 385 -52.97 -31.88 31.22
N LYS A 386 -53.23 -32.27 32.46
CA LYS A 386 -52.22 -32.45 33.50
C LYS A 386 -51.70 -33.87 33.41
N VAL A 387 -50.38 -34.00 33.39
CA VAL A 387 -49.70 -35.29 33.35
C VAL A 387 -49.00 -35.51 34.68
N GLU A 388 -49.23 -36.67 35.29
CA GLU A 388 -48.60 -37.07 36.55
C GLU A 388 -47.85 -38.39 36.36
N LEU A 389 -46.65 -38.48 36.92
CA LEU A 389 -45.87 -39.71 36.91
C LEU A 389 -46.50 -40.74 37.87
N VAL A 390 -46.81 -41.92 37.36
CA VAL A 390 -47.33 -43.05 38.14
C VAL A 390 -46.16 -43.87 38.67
N GLY A 391 -45.80 -43.64 39.93
CA GLY A 391 -44.64 -44.28 40.56
C GLY A 391 -43.31 -43.62 40.19
N ARG A 392 -42.20 -44.32 40.39
CA ARG A 392 -40.85 -43.86 39.98
C ARG A 392 -40.48 -44.45 38.62
N PRO A 393 -39.66 -43.76 37.80
CA PRO A 393 -39.17 -44.33 36.56
C PRO A 393 -38.38 -45.61 36.84
N THR A 394 -38.56 -46.63 36.00
CA THR A 394 -37.79 -47.87 36.09
C THR A 394 -36.70 -47.88 35.04
N PHE A 395 -35.48 -48.25 35.45
CA PHE A 395 -34.32 -48.31 34.57
C PHE A 395 -33.93 -49.76 34.30
N THR A 396 -33.78 -50.12 33.03
CA THR A 396 -33.33 -51.46 32.62
C THR A 396 -31.81 -51.51 32.52
N ALA A 397 -31.23 -52.71 32.65
CA ALA A 397 -29.78 -52.91 32.59
C ALA A 397 -29.16 -52.54 31.22
N ASP A 398 -29.96 -52.50 30.16
CA ASP A 398 -29.57 -52.06 28.81
C ASP A 398 -29.79 -50.55 28.58
N GLY A 399 -29.98 -49.77 29.65
CA GLY A 399 -29.97 -48.31 29.59
C GLY A 399 -31.29 -47.69 29.10
N ARG A 400 -32.43 -48.39 29.26
CA ARG A 400 -33.75 -47.81 28.98
C ARG A 400 -34.36 -47.23 30.24
N ALA A 401 -35.05 -46.11 30.10
CA ALA A 401 -35.85 -45.51 31.13
C ALA A 401 -37.34 -45.64 30.75
N ILE A 402 -38.14 -46.21 31.65
CA ILE A 402 -39.57 -46.41 31.45
C ILE A 402 -40.35 -45.59 32.46
N GLU A 403 -41.23 -44.74 31.96
CA GLU A 403 -42.13 -43.91 32.74
C GLU A 403 -43.59 -44.29 32.46
N ARG A 404 -44.44 -44.22 33.49
CA ARG A 404 -45.89 -44.32 33.33
C ARG A 404 -46.53 -43.00 33.71
N TRP A 405 -47.47 -42.55 32.89
CA TRP A 405 -48.06 -41.23 32.98
C TRP A 405 -49.56 -41.34 33.06
N LYS A 406 -50.16 -40.67 34.04
CA LYS A 406 -51.61 -40.49 34.16
C LYS A 406 -52.00 -39.13 33.62
N LEU A 407 -52.95 -39.11 32.70
CA LEU A 407 -53.44 -37.90 32.05
C LEU A 407 -54.78 -37.53 32.69
N THR A 408 -54.91 -36.27 33.12
CA THR A 408 -56.15 -35.76 33.72
C THR A 408 -56.51 -34.42 33.09
N ARG A 409 -57.79 -34.22 32.78
CA ARG A 409 -58.25 -32.95 32.20
C ARG A 409 -58.26 -31.85 33.26
N ILE A 410 -57.66 -30.71 32.94
CA ILE A 410 -57.62 -29.55 33.83
C ILE A 410 -58.91 -28.75 33.64
N ALA A 411 -59.53 -28.29 34.72
CA ALA A 411 -60.63 -27.33 34.67
C ALA A 411 -60.12 -25.94 34.24
N ASP A 412 -60.89 -25.20 33.43
CA ASP A 412 -60.43 -23.96 32.76
C ASP A 412 -59.84 -22.88 33.70
N GLU A 413 -60.18 -22.88 35.00
CA GLU A 413 -59.64 -21.94 35.99
C GLU A 413 -58.20 -22.23 36.45
N ALA A 414 -57.70 -23.46 36.25
CA ALA A 414 -56.35 -23.89 36.66
C ALA A 414 -55.33 -23.90 35.50
N LEU A 415 -55.71 -23.42 34.31
CA LEU A 415 -54.85 -23.31 33.12
C LEU A 415 -54.03 -22.01 33.07
N ARG A 416 -54.27 -21.05 33.98
CA ARG A 416 -53.58 -19.75 34.07
C ARG A 416 -52.32 -19.78 34.93
#